data_AF-A0A402ANM1-F1
#
_entry.id   AF-A0A402ANM1-F1
#
_cell.length_a   1.000
_cell.length_b   1.000
_cell.length_c   1.000
_cell.angle_alpha   90.00
_cell.angle_beta   90.00
_cell.angle_gamma   90.00
#
_symmetry.space_group_name_H-M   'P 1'
#
loop_
_entity.id
_entity.type
_entity.pdbx_description
1 polymer ?
#
loop_
_entity_poly.entity_id
_entity_poly.type
_entity_poly.pdbx_seq_one_letter_code
_entity_poly.pdbx_strand_id
1 'polypeptide(L)'
;MPPQRDAHLRSADFFDISRFPTMSFESTRIRLVDQNHCWLDGNFFMHGVTRPITFQVTYTGTNRDPLTNAWRIGLAANTTIDRREYGMVFNSRLIDGIAAIGNETRIEIYIEAIQMS
;
A
#
# COMPACT_ATOMS: atom_id res chain seq x y z
N MET A 1 13.77 -4.99 -19.20
CA MET A 1 13.46 -5.48 -17.83
C MET A 1 12.21 -4.83 -17.20
N PRO A 2 11.05 -4.76 -17.91
CA PRO A 2 9.73 -4.69 -17.22
C PRO A 2 8.87 -6.00 -17.23
N PRO A 3 8.63 -6.72 -18.35
CA PRO A 3 7.66 -7.82 -18.36
C PRO A 3 8.05 -9.08 -17.57
N GLN A 4 9.34 -9.46 -17.58
CA GLN A 4 9.79 -10.69 -16.90
C GLN A 4 9.72 -10.55 -15.37
N ARG A 5 10.05 -9.37 -14.84
CA ARG A 5 9.95 -9.09 -13.41
C ARG A 5 8.49 -9.12 -12.97
N ASP A 6 7.60 -8.46 -13.71
CA ASP A 6 6.18 -8.41 -13.35
C ASP A 6 5.53 -9.80 -13.47
N ALA A 7 5.95 -10.62 -14.44
CA ALA A 7 5.55 -12.03 -14.52
C ALA A 7 6.03 -12.85 -13.31
N HIS A 8 7.27 -12.63 -12.85
CA HIS A 8 7.81 -13.30 -11.66
C HIS A 8 7.10 -12.85 -10.38
N LEU A 9 6.83 -11.55 -10.21
CA LEU A 9 6.07 -11.03 -9.07
C LEU A 9 4.67 -11.65 -8.97
N ARG A 10 4.07 -12.05 -10.09
CA ARG A 10 2.76 -12.72 -10.10
C ARG A 10 2.81 -14.20 -9.71
N SER A 11 3.98 -14.83 -9.70
CA SER A 11 4.13 -16.25 -9.41
C SER A 11 3.98 -16.57 -7.91
N ALA A 12 4.00 -17.87 -7.59
CA ALA A 12 3.99 -18.39 -6.23
C ALA A 12 5.22 -18.00 -5.37
N ASP A 13 6.27 -17.44 -5.98
CA ASP A 13 7.42 -16.92 -5.23
C ASP A 13 7.10 -15.57 -4.55
N PHE A 14 6.05 -14.87 -5.00
CA PHE A 14 5.67 -13.53 -4.55
C PHE A 14 4.15 -13.41 -4.31
N PHE A 15 3.39 -12.83 -5.23
CA PHE A 15 1.98 -12.50 -4.99
C PHE A 15 1.01 -13.67 -5.16
N ASP A 16 1.44 -14.76 -5.81
CA ASP A 16 0.60 -15.93 -6.12
C ASP A 16 -0.81 -15.53 -6.57
N ILE A 17 -0.90 -14.72 -7.63
CA ILE A 17 -2.17 -14.10 -8.05
C ILE A 17 -3.22 -15.14 -8.47
N SER A 18 -2.80 -16.39 -8.68
CA SER A 18 -3.69 -17.51 -8.97
C SER A 18 -4.56 -17.87 -7.76
N ARG A 19 -4.03 -17.68 -6.54
CA ARG A 19 -4.68 -17.99 -5.27
C ARG A 19 -5.11 -16.75 -4.50
N PHE A 20 -4.35 -15.65 -4.61
CA PHE A 20 -4.60 -14.40 -3.91
C PHE A 20 -4.64 -13.22 -4.90
N PRO A 21 -5.72 -13.09 -5.69
CA PRO A 21 -5.79 -12.10 -6.77
C PRO A 21 -5.91 -10.65 -6.30
N THR A 22 -6.22 -10.43 -5.03
CA THR A 22 -6.53 -9.11 -4.47
C THR A 22 -5.74 -8.84 -3.20
N MET A 23 -5.39 -7.57 -2.99
CA MET A 23 -5.03 -7.03 -1.68
C MET A 23 -6.16 -6.12 -1.21
N SER A 24 -6.36 -6.02 0.10
CA SER A 24 -7.36 -5.12 0.66
C SER A 24 -6.85 -4.47 1.94
N PHE A 25 -7.32 -3.25 2.20
CA PHE A 25 -7.10 -2.55 3.44
C PHE A 25 -8.45 -2.12 4.01
N GLU A 26 -8.73 -2.49 5.25
CA GLU A 26 -9.94 -2.11 5.97
C GLU A 26 -9.54 -1.23 7.17
N SER A 27 -9.95 0.04 7.16
CA SER A 27 -9.63 0.96 8.25
C SER A 27 -10.40 0.60 9.51
N THR A 28 -9.73 0.73 10.65
CA THR A 28 -10.31 0.44 11.97
C THR A 28 -10.35 1.66 12.87
N ARG A 29 -9.41 2.60 12.70
CA ARG A 29 -9.34 3.80 13.54
C ARG A 29 -8.59 4.95 12.86
N ILE A 30 -9.08 6.16 13.06
CA ILE A 30 -8.36 7.40 12.73
C ILE A 30 -7.88 8.04 14.04
N ARG A 31 -6.61 8.45 14.08
CA ARG A 31 -6.03 9.23 15.18
C ARG A 31 -5.46 10.53 14.63
N LEU A 32 -6.15 11.64 14.90
CA LEU A 32 -5.70 12.96 14.46
C LEU A 32 -4.38 13.33 15.15
N VAL A 33 -3.45 13.88 14.38
CA VAL A 33 -2.20 14.45 14.88
C VAL A 33 -2.33 15.97 14.91
N ASP A 34 -2.76 16.55 13.81
CA ASP A 34 -3.07 17.96 13.66
C ASP A 34 -4.13 18.17 12.56
N GLN A 35 -4.28 19.40 12.06
CA GLN A 35 -5.28 19.74 11.05
C GLN A 35 -5.06 19.04 9.70
N ASN A 36 -3.81 18.71 9.37
CA ASN A 36 -3.42 18.16 8.09
C ASN A 36 -2.88 16.73 8.18
N HIS A 37 -2.68 16.18 9.37
CA HIS A 37 -2.06 14.87 9.57
C HIS A 37 -2.91 13.97 10.46
N CYS A 38 -3.02 12.70 10.07
CA CYS A 38 -3.59 11.67 10.92
C CYS A 38 -2.86 10.33 10.74
N TRP A 39 -3.01 9.47 11.75
CA TRP A 39 -2.70 8.06 11.62
C TRP A 39 -3.98 7.30 11.29
N LEU A 40 -3.92 6.46 10.26
CA LEU A 40 -4.99 5.57 9.85
C LEU A 40 -4.58 4.14 10.16
N ASP A 41 -5.12 3.60 11.25
CA ASP A 41 -4.93 2.20 11.63
C ASP A 41 -5.93 1.33 10.84
N GLY A 42 -5.50 0.15 10.39
CA GLY A 42 -6.38 -0.80 9.72
C GLY A 42 -5.76 -2.17 9.50
N ASN A 43 -6.56 -3.08 8.97
CA ASN A 43 -6.16 -4.45 8.64
C ASN A 43 -5.79 -4.53 7.16
N PHE A 44 -4.55 -4.89 6.86
CA PHE A 44 -4.07 -5.11 5.50
C PHE A 44 -3.99 -6.61 5.20
N PHE A 45 -4.71 -7.03 4.17
CA PHE A 45 -4.68 -8.37 3.62
C PHE A 45 -3.79 -8.41 2.36
N MET A 46 -2.81 -9.31 2.37
CA MET A 46 -1.97 -9.61 1.21
C MET A 46 -1.49 -11.05 1.27
N HIS A 47 -1.56 -11.76 0.13
CA HIS A 47 -1.02 -13.13 -0.01
C HIS A 47 -1.50 -14.09 1.10
N GLY A 48 -2.80 -14.07 1.40
CA GLY A 48 -3.41 -14.98 2.38
C GLY A 48 -3.20 -14.60 3.85
N VAL A 49 -2.50 -13.51 4.14
CA VAL A 49 -2.21 -13.05 5.50
C VAL A 49 -2.84 -11.68 5.74
N THR A 50 -3.55 -11.53 6.86
CA THR A 50 -4.06 -10.24 7.35
C THR A 50 -3.21 -9.76 8.53
N ARG A 51 -2.71 -8.53 8.49
CA ARG A 51 -2.00 -7.91 9.62
C ARG A 51 -2.47 -6.48 9.87
N PRO A 52 -2.46 -6.02 11.14
CA PRO A 52 -2.68 -4.62 11.44
C PRO A 52 -1.48 -3.79 10.95
N ILE A 53 -1.75 -2.73 10.21
CA ILE A 53 -0.77 -1.72 9.81
C ILE A 53 -1.33 -0.32 10.06
N THR A 54 -0.45 0.66 10.15
CA THR A 54 -0.83 2.07 10.27
C THR A 54 -0.26 2.86 9.10
N PHE A 55 -1.10 3.63 8.44
CA PHE A 55 -0.68 4.66 7.49
C PHE A 55 -0.51 6.02 8.19
N GLN A 56 0.55 6.73 7.84
CA GLN A 56 0.65 8.18 8.02
C GLN A 56 -0.08 8.84 6.86
N VAL A 57 -1.12 9.63 7.14
CA VAL A 57 -1.91 10.30 6.13
C VAL A 57 -1.72 11.81 6.25
N THR A 58 -1.44 12.45 5.12
CA THR A 58 -1.35 13.89 4.94
C THR A 58 -2.49 14.37 4.06
N TYR A 59 -3.23 15.34 4.54
CA TYR A 59 -4.15 16.15 3.75
C TYR A 59 -3.37 17.11 2.86
N THR A 60 -3.58 17.02 1.54
CA THR A 60 -2.84 17.83 0.56
C THR A 60 -3.65 18.98 -0.01
N GLY A 61 -4.91 19.13 0.41
CA GLY A 61 -5.78 20.22 -0.01
C GLY A 61 -7.17 19.75 -0.43
N THR A 62 -8.03 20.73 -0.68
CA THR A 62 -9.40 20.52 -1.18
C THR A 62 -9.69 21.62 -2.18
N ASN A 63 -10.37 21.27 -3.27
CA ASN A 63 -10.77 22.22 -4.29
C ASN A 63 -12.15 21.86 -4.85
N ARG A 64 -12.84 22.82 -5.48
CA ARG A 64 -14.04 22.53 -6.26
C ARG A 64 -13.65 22.25 -7.69
N ASP A 65 -14.18 21.16 -8.23
CA ASP A 65 -14.10 20.86 -9.65
C ASP A 65 -14.85 21.94 -10.46
N PRO A 66 -14.20 22.66 -11.39
CA PRO A 66 -14.87 23.75 -12.12
C PRO A 66 -16.02 23.31 -13.02
N LEU A 67 -16.04 22.04 -13.45
CA LEU A 67 -17.04 21.51 -14.39
C LEU A 67 -18.25 20.93 -13.67
N THR A 68 -18.00 20.21 -12.58
CA THR A 68 -19.06 19.49 -11.83
C THR A 68 -19.50 20.23 -10.57
N ASN A 69 -18.74 21.25 -10.15
CA ASN A 69 -18.92 21.98 -8.89
C ASN A 69 -18.83 21.08 -7.62
N ALA A 70 -18.39 19.83 -7.79
CA ALA A 70 -18.21 18.86 -6.70
C ALA A 70 -16.90 19.16 -5.94
N TRP A 71 -16.92 18.92 -4.62
CA TRP A 71 -15.71 19.01 -3.82
C TRP A 71 -14.78 17.83 -4.10
N ARG A 72 -13.47 18.11 -4.21
CA ARG A 72 -12.39 17.14 -4.34
C ARG A 72 -11.44 17.30 -3.16
N ILE A 73 -11.06 16.19 -2.54
CA ILE A 73 -10.02 16.13 -1.51
C ILE A 73 -8.79 15.42 -2.04
N GLY A 74 -7.61 15.94 -1.72
CA GLY A 74 -6.33 15.29 -1.94
C GLY A 74 -5.76 14.73 -0.65
N LEU A 75 -5.26 13.49 -0.70
CA LEU A 75 -4.58 12.82 0.41
C LEU A 75 -3.31 12.13 -0.10
N ALA A 76 -2.26 12.14 0.70
CA ALA A 76 -1.09 11.28 0.55
C ALA A 76 -1.00 10.37 1.77
N ALA A 77 -0.71 9.09 1.59
CA ALA A 77 -0.54 8.14 2.67
C ALA A 77 0.72 7.32 2.48
N ASN A 78 1.44 7.01 3.56
CA ASN A 78 2.58 6.11 3.51
C ASN A 78 2.70 5.21 4.74
N THR A 79 3.33 4.05 4.53
CA THR A 79 3.70 3.09 5.57
C THR A 79 4.82 2.19 5.05
N THR A 80 5.48 1.45 5.93
CA THR A 80 6.48 0.43 5.57
C THR A 80 6.07 -0.89 6.18
N ILE A 81 6.10 -1.95 5.37
CA ILE A 81 5.84 -3.32 5.78
C ILE A 81 7.06 -4.20 5.52
N ASP A 82 7.14 -5.35 6.18
CA ASP A 82 8.07 -6.41 5.82
C ASP A 82 7.34 -7.47 4.99
N ARG A 83 7.74 -7.67 3.73
CA ARG A 83 7.08 -8.61 2.82
C ARG A 83 7.09 -10.07 3.32
N ARG A 84 8.06 -10.43 4.17
CA ARG A 84 8.18 -11.79 4.74
C ARG A 84 7.03 -12.09 5.70
N GLU A 85 6.47 -11.06 6.32
CA GLU A 85 5.30 -11.17 7.20
C GLU A 85 4.04 -11.62 6.47
N TYR A 86 4.03 -11.53 5.13
CA TYR A 86 2.96 -11.97 4.24
C TYR A 86 3.38 -13.22 3.45
N GLY A 87 4.44 -13.93 3.87
CA GLY A 87 4.90 -15.16 3.23
C GLY A 87 5.78 -14.98 1.99
N MET A 88 6.08 -13.74 1.57
CA MET A 88 6.97 -13.48 0.44
C MET A 88 8.43 -13.57 0.90
N VAL A 89 8.96 -14.78 0.99
CA VAL A 89 10.33 -15.03 1.50
C VAL A 89 11.36 -15.28 0.40
N PHE A 90 10.95 -15.32 -0.87
CA PHE A 90 11.87 -15.51 -1.99
C PHE A 90 13.00 -14.48 -1.96
N ASN A 91 14.22 -14.94 -2.20
CA ASN A 91 15.38 -14.08 -2.38
C ASN A 91 16.37 -14.78 -3.29
N SER A 92 16.78 -14.14 -4.39
CA SER A 92 17.99 -14.58 -5.08
C SER A 92 19.18 -14.19 -4.21
N ARG A 93 20.05 -15.15 -3.89
CA ARG A 93 21.30 -14.83 -3.19
C ARG A 93 22.22 -14.13 -4.18
N LEU A 94 22.75 -12.98 -3.82
CA LEU A 94 23.94 -12.45 -4.50
C LEU A 94 25.14 -13.32 -4.13
N ILE A 95 26.20 -13.23 -4.94
CA ILE A 95 27.52 -13.72 -4.57
C ILE A 95 27.86 -13.05 -3.22
N ASP A 96 28.34 -13.84 -2.26
CA ASP A 96 28.64 -13.46 -0.86
C ASP A 96 27.48 -13.43 0.14
N GLY A 97 26.34 -14.06 -0.15
CA GLY A 97 25.30 -14.35 0.85
C GLY A 97 24.43 -13.15 1.25
N ILE A 98 24.60 -12.02 0.57
CA ILE A 98 23.73 -10.84 0.69
C ILE A 98 22.44 -11.09 -0.09
N ALA A 99 21.30 -10.80 0.53
CA ALA A 99 19.99 -10.81 -0.12
C ALA A 99 19.94 -9.81 -1.29
N ALA A 100 19.57 -10.27 -2.49
CA ALA A 100 19.36 -9.38 -3.65
C ALA A 100 18.12 -8.49 -3.50
N ILE A 101 17.13 -8.94 -2.72
CA ILE A 101 15.83 -8.29 -2.59
C ILE A 101 15.60 -7.87 -1.14
N GLY A 102 15.40 -6.57 -0.92
CA GLY A 102 15.07 -6.00 0.39
C GLY A 102 13.78 -6.60 0.97
N ASN A 103 13.68 -6.62 2.30
CA ASN A 103 12.50 -7.12 2.99
C ASN A 103 11.47 -6.00 3.23
N GLU A 104 11.96 -4.81 3.56
CA GLU A 104 11.12 -3.63 3.75
C GLU A 104 10.53 -3.16 2.41
N THR A 105 9.22 -2.94 2.42
CA THR A 105 8.46 -2.41 1.29
C THR A 105 7.72 -1.17 1.76
N ARG A 106 8.09 -0.02 1.21
CA ARG A 106 7.37 1.24 1.41
C ARG A 106 6.16 1.28 0.50
N ILE A 107 5.00 1.53 1.07
CA ILE A 107 3.75 1.73 0.35
C ILE A 107 3.45 3.23 0.38
N GLU A 108 3.21 3.81 -0.79
CA GLU A 108 2.80 5.20 -0.94
C GLU A 108 1.52 5.26 -1.77
N ILE A 109 0.53 5.99 -1.28
CA ILE A 109 -0.77 6.13 -1.92
C ILE A 109 -1.05 7.62 -2.07
N TYR A 110 -1.39 8.03 -3.29
CA TYR A 110 -1.85 9.38 -3.60
C TYR A 110 -3.30 9.27 -4.05
N ILE A 111 -4.21 9.94 -3.34
CA ILE A 111 -5.65 9.81 -3.52
C ILE A 111 -6.22 11.18 -3.88
N GLU A 112 -7.03 11.20 -4.93
CA GLU A 112 -8.05 12.22 -5.13
C GLU A 112 -9.42 11.58 -4.99
N ALA A 113 -10.27 12.14 -4.14
CA ALA A 113 -11.64 11.66 -3.96
C ALA A 113 -12.64 12.79 -4.20
N ILE A 114 -13.73 12.50 -4.91
CA ILE A 114 -14.82 13.43 -5.20
C ILE A 114 -15.94 13.18 -4.19
N GLN A 115 -16.49 14.23 -3.61
CA GLN A 115 -17.71 14.14 -2.81
C GLN A 115 -18.88 13.77 -3.72
N MET A 116 -19.46 12.59 -3.52
CA MET A 116 -20.69 12.19 -4.19
C MET A 116 -21.89 12.90 -3.54
N SER A 117 -22.77 13.44 -4.37
CA SER A 117 -24.04 14.08 -3.99
C SER A 117 -25.15 13.07 -3.77
#